data_AF-A0A957PX54-F1
#
_entry.id   AF-A0A957PX54-F1
#
_cell.length_a   1.000
_cell.length_b   1.000
_cell.length_c   1.000
_cell.angle_alpha   90.00
_cell.angle_beta   90.00
_cell.angle_gamma   90.00
#
_symmetry.space_group_name_H-M   'P 1'
#
loop_
_entity.id
_entity.type
_entity.pdbx_description
1 polymer ?
#
loop_
_entity_poly.entity_id
_entity_poly.type
_entity_poly.pdbx_seq_one_letter_code
_entity_poly.pdbx_strand_id
1 'polypeptide(L)' 'DAPYLTPHPFRGKRNEPAYVAFVCEQLAQLRGVTSEEIAQATTAVAQTFFAFP' A
#
# COMPACT_ATOMS: atom_id res chain seq x y z
N ASP A 1 4.48 7.90 0.83
CA ASP A 1 5.19 8.95 1.58
C ASP A 1 6.63 8.56 1.93
N ALA A 2 7.31 7.75 1.11
CA ALA A 2 8.74 7.51 1.31
C ALA A 2 9.52 8.80 1.00
N PRO A 3 10.58 9.14 1.76
CA PRO A 3 11.30 8.32 2.74
C PRO A 3 10.75 8.34 4.19
N TYR A 4 9.57 8.90 4.43
CA TYR A 4 8.98 9.12 5.75
C TYR A 4 7.89 8.10 6.11
N LEU A 5 7.43 8.11 7.37
CA LEU A 5 6.27 7.33 7.85
C LEU A 5 6.34 5.83 7.56
N THR A 6 7.44 5.20 7.95
CA THR A 6 7.66 3.76 7.75
C THR A 6 6.62 2.92 8.49
N PRO A 7 5.93 1.97 7.83
CA PRO A 7 4.95 1.12 8.48
C PRO A 7 5.59 0.15 9.47
N HIS A 8 4.80 -0.41 10.38
CA HIS A 8 5.24 -1.51 11.25
C HIS A 8 5.53 -2.76 10.41
N PRO A 9 6.55 -3.58 10.73
CA PRO A 9 7.45 -3.53 11.89
C PRO A 9 8.67 -2.61 11.74
N PHE A 10 8.78 -1.82 10.67
CA PHE A 10 9.97 -1.04 10.35
C PHE A 10 9.92 0.42 10.84
N ARG A 11 8.97 0.77 11.72
CA ARG A 11 8.87 2.13 12.31
C ARG A 11 10.23 2.60 12.85
N GLY A 12 10.51 3.89 12.66
CA GLY A 12 11.78 4.51 13.07
C GLY A 12 12.95 4.30 12.11
N LYS A 13 12.82 3.44 11.08
CA LYS A 13 13.76 3.34 9.96
C LYS A 13 13.31 4.22 8.79
N ARG A 14 14.14 4.39 7.76
CA ARG A 14 13.76 5.04 6.50
C ARG A 14 12.68 4.23 5.79
N ASN A 15 11.67 4.91 5.24
CA ASN A 15 10.63 4.24 4.46
C ASN A 15 11.09 4.02 3.02
N GLU A 16 10.60 2.95 2.40
CA GLU A 16 10.88 2.59 1.02
C GLU A 16 9.57 2.21 0.30
N PRO A 17 9.46 2.44 -1.03
CA PRO A 17 8.26 2.07 -1.79
C PRO A 17 7.86 0.60 -1.62
N ALA A 18 8.81 -0.31 -1.46
CA ALA A 18 8.56 -1.73 -1.23
C ALA A 18 7.69 -2.00 0.02
N TYR A 19 7.71 -1.11 1.01
CA TYR A 19 6.93 -1.26 2.24
C TYR A 19 5.44 -0.94 2.08
N VAL A 20 5.00 -0.49 0.89
CA VAL A 20 3.57 -0.33 0.60
C VAL A 20 2.81 -1.65 0.74
N ALA A 21 3.48 -2.80 0.55
CA ALA A 21 2.89 -4.12 0.76
C ALA A 21 2.33 -4.30 2.19
N PHE A 22 3.03 -3.81 3.23
CA PHE A 22 2.55 -3.89 4.62
C PHE A 22 1.31 -3.04 4.85
N VAL A 23 1.18 -1.90 4.15
CA VAL A 23 -0.02 -1.07 4.20
C VAL A 23 -1.19 -1.79 3.54
N CYS A 24 -0.92 -2.44 2.40
CA CYS A 24 -1.91 -3.25 1.68
C CYS A 24 -2.44 -4.41 2.54
N GLU A 25 -1.54 -5.17 3.17
CA GLU A 25 -1.88 -6.26 4.09
C GLU A 25 -2.73 -5.78 5.27
N GLN A 26 -2.34 -4.67 5.91
CA GLN A 26 -3.11 -4.12 7.02
C GLN A 26 -4.51 -3.69 6.58
N LEU A 27 -4.64 -3.08 5.39
CA LEU A 27 -5.94 -2.68 4.86
C LEU A 27 -6.82 -3.88 4.53
N ALA A 28 -6.23 -4.94 3.95
CA ALA A 28 -6.92 -6.19 3.66
C ALA A 28 -7.51 -6.83 4.93
N GLN A 29 -6.71 -6.91 6.00
CA GLN A 29 -7.17 -7.39 7.32
C GLN A 29 -8.33 -6.56 7.87
N LEU A 30 -8.23 -5.22 7.81
CA LEU A 30 -9.28 -4.32 8.30
C LEU A 30 -10.58 -4.43 7.49
N ARG A 31 -10.49 -4.81 6.21
CA ARG A 31 -11.62 -4.91 5.29
C ARG A 31 -12.18 -6.32 5.15
N GLY A 32 -11.52 -7.33 5.70
CA GLY A 32 -11.93 -8.74 5.58
C GLY A 32 -11.81 -9.28 4.15
N VAL A 33 -10.83 -8.79 3.39
CA VAL A 33 -10.53 -9.19 2.01
C VAL A 33 -9.06 -9.59 1.88
N THR A 34 -8.63 -10.04 0.70
CA THR A 34 -7.23 -10.35 0.42
C THR A 34 -6.41 -9.09 0.10
N SER A 35 -5.10 -9.15 0.31
CA SER A 35 -4.18 -8.08 -0.10
C SER A 35 -4.14 -7.91 -1.63
N GLU A 36 -4.39 -8.97 -2.38
CA GLU A 36 -4.48 -8.91 -3.84
C GLU A 36 -5.69 -8.11 -4.30
N GLU A 37 -6.86 -8.30 -3.68
CA GLU A 37 -8.06 -7.49 -3.97
C GLU A 37 -7.82 -5.99 -3.68
N ILE A 38 -7.17 -5.66 -2.57
CA ILE A 38 -6.78 -4.28 -2.25
C ILE A 38 -5.80 -3.73 -3.30
N ALA A 39 -4.79 -4.51 -3.68
CA ALA A 39 -3.79 -4.10 -4.68
C ALA A 39 -4.44 -3.85 -6.04
N GLN A 40 -5.32 -4.74 -6.51
CA GLN A 40 -6.07 -4.59 -7.76
C GLN A 40 -6.95 -3.34 -7.73
N ALA A 41 -7.73 -3.15 -6.64
CA ALA A 41 -8.63 -2.00 -6.52
C ALA A 41 -7.87 -0.67 -6.48
N THR A 42 -6.81 -0.57 -5.69
CA THR A 42 -6.01 0.67 -5.57
C THR A 42 -5.22 0.96 -6.85
N THR A 43 -4.73 -0.07 -7.54
CA THR A 43 -4.06 0.08 -8.84
C THR A 43 -5.03 0.60 -9.90
N ALA A 44 -6.23 0.01 -10.02
CA ALA A 44 -7.23 0.46 -10.99
C ALA A 44 -7.65 1.93 -10.77
N VAL A 45 -7.80 2.34 -9.50
CA VAL A 45 -8.07 3.74 -9.14
C VAL A 45 -6.91 4.64 -9.54
N ALA A 46 -5.67 4.26 -9.24
CA ALA A 46 -4.49 5.05 -9.60
C ALA A 46 -4.34 5.18 -11.13
N GLN A 47 -4.51 4.09 -11.89
CA GLN A 47 -4.48 4.10 -13.35
C GLN A 47 -5.55 5.04 -13.93
N THR A 48 -6.77 4.95 -13.43
CA THR A 48 -7.88 5.80 -13.90
C THR A 48 -7.65 7.27 -13.54
N PHE A 49 -7.25 7.55 -12.29
CA PHE A 49 -7.11 8.92 -11.79
C PHE A 49 -5.93 9.66 -12.40
N PHE A 50 -4.78 8.99 -12.54
CA PHE A 50 -3.56 9.60 -13.08
C PHE A 50 -3.37 9.37 -14.58
N ALA A 51 -4.28 8.64 -15.25
CA ALA A 51 -4.10 8.13 -16.60
C ALA A 51 -2.75 7.37 -16.75
N PHE A 52 -2.44 6.56 -15.74
CA PHE A 52 -1.22 5.77 -15.69
C PHE A 52 -1.39 4.52 -16.56
N PRO A 53 -0.37 4.14 -17.37
CA PRO A 53 -0.44 2.97 -18.22
C PRO A 53 -0.64 1.65 -17.45
#